data_AF-A0A7J2I4W4-F1
#
_entry.id   AF-A0A7J2I4W4-F1
#
_cell.length_a   1.000
_cell.length_b   1.000
_cell.length_c   1.000
_cell.angle_alpha   90.00
_cell.angle_beta   90.00
_cell.angle_gamma   90.00
#
_symmetry.space_group_name_H-M   'P 1'
#
loop_
_entity.id
_entity.type
_entity.pdbx_description
1 polymer ?
#
loop_
_entity_poly.entity_id
_entity_poly.type
_entity_poly.pdbx_seq_one_letter_code
_entity_poly.pdbx_strand_id
1 'polypeptide(L)'
;MPTVFSQNLKYIDWEKLLKTNWDRLRRLMKERDIDSLIVNDIHNVKYLTGYSPFYCLFMLNTQAAVFPRDAECPTLFPVDFYMDF
;
A
#
# COMPACT_ATOMS: atom_id res chain seq x y z
N MET A 1 12.79 -28.62 -16.00
CA MET A 1 13.72 -27.55 -16.41
C MET A 1 13.27 -26.26 -15.76
N PRO A 2 14.02 -25.67 -14.81
CA PRO A 2 13.70 -24.36 -14.29
C PRO A 2 14.03 -23.31 -15.37
N THR A 3 13.04 -22.49 -15.71
CA THR A 3 13.17 -21.41 -16.69
C THR A 3 14.16 -20.35 -16.18
N VAL A 4 15.00 -19.89 -17.11
CA VAL A 4 16.11 -18.92 -16.95
C VAL A 4 15.70 -17.60 -16.27
N PHE A 5 14.39 -17.30 -16.20
CA PHE A 5 13.84 -16.10 -15.56
C PHE A 5 14.01 -16.03 -14.05
N SER A 6 14.30 -17.14 -13.37
CA SER A 6 14.41 -17.16 -11.90
C SER A 6 15.78 -16.76 -11.35
N GLN A 7 16.83 -16.74 -12.19
CA GLN A 7 18.22 -16.63 -11.72
C GLN A 7 18.69 -15.19 -11.45
N ASN A 8 17.94 -14.17 -11.86
CA ASN A 8 18.29 -12.74 -11.68
C ASN A 8 17.21 -11.91 -10.97
N LEU A 9 16.22 -12.56 -10.33
CA LEU A 9 15.30 -11.84 -9.46
C LEU A 9 16.04 -11.49 -8.17
N LYS A 10 16.65 -10.29 -8.15
CA LYS A 10 17.09 -9.67 -6.90
C LYS A 10 15.90 -9.69 -5.95
N TYR A 11 16.07 -10.34 -4.81
CA TYR A 11 15.08 -10.35 -3.74
C TYR A 11 14.70 -8.90 -3.41
N ILE A 12 13.42 -8.56 -3.51
CA ILE A 12 12.94 -7.24 -3.14
C ILE A 12 12.89 -7.19 -1.61
N ASP A 13 13.68 -6.28 -1.04
CA ASP A 13 13.55 -5.91 0.35
C ASP A 13 12.30 -5.03 0.51
N TRP A 14 11.18 -5.70 0.80
CA TRP A 14 9.88 -5.06 0.95
C TRP A 14 9.83 -4.07 2.11
N GLU A 15 10.49 -4.39 3.23
CA GLU A 15 10.53 -3.50 4.39
C GLU A 15 11.24 -2.19 4.04
N LYS A 16 12.40 -2.27 3.39
CA LYS A 16 13.15 -1.10 2.95
C LYS A 16 12.38 -0.27 1.93
N LEU A 17 11.71 -0.92 0.98
CA LEU A 17 10.90 -0.23 -0.03
C LEU A 17 9.73 0.53 0.63
N LEU A 18 9.02 -0.11 1.56
CA LEU A 18 7.89 0.51 2.25
C LEU A 18 8.33 1.70 3.10
N LYS A 19 9.41 1.55 3.90
CA LYS A 19 9.99 2.67 4.66
C LYS A 19 10.37 3.84 3.75
N THR A 20 10.99 3.56 2.61
CA THR A 20 11.34 4.59 1.61
C THR A 20 10.10 5.31 1.08
N ASN A 21 9.01 4.59 0.81
CA ASN A 21 7.74 5.18 0.39
C ASN A 21 7.13 6.06 1.48
N TRP A 22 7.13 5.58 2.74
CA TRP A 22 6.61 6.32 3.89
C TRP A 22 7.37 7.61 4.12
N ASP A 23 8.70 7.57 4.14
CA ASP A 23 9.53 8.76 4.34
C ASP A 23 9.30 9.81 3.25
N ARG A 24 9.17 9.36 2.00
CA ARG A 24 8.81 10.24 0.88
C ARG A 24 7.46 10.89 1.11
N LEU A 25 6.44 10.12 1.49
CA LEU A 25 5.09 10.64 1.73
C LEU A 25 5.05 11.60 2.92
N ARG A 26 5.69 11.28 4.04
CA ARG A 26 5.77 12.16 5.22
C ARG A 26 6.35 13.52 4.88
N ARG A 27 7.42 13.57 4.09
CA ARG A 27 8.02 14.83 3.62
C ARG A 27 7.01 15.65 2.82
N LEU A 28 6.33 15.03 1.86
CA LEU A 28 5.32 15.72 1.04
C LEU A 28 4.13 16.19 1.86
N MET A 29 3.67 15.38 2.82
CA MET A 29 2.59 15.74 3.74
C MET A 29 2.97 16.94 4.60
N LYS A 30 4.21 16.99 5.11
CA LYS A 30 4.74 18.13 5.87
C LYS A 30 4.80 19.40 5.02
N GLU A 31 5.29 19.31 3.78
CA GLU A 31 5.36 20.46 2.85
C GLU A 31 3.99 21.04 2.49
N ARG A 32 2.93 20.22 2.58
CA ARG A 32 1.56 20.56 2.17
C ARG A 32 0.61 20.81 3.34
N ASP A 33 1.10 20.77 4.57
CA ASP A 33 0.29 20.87 5.79
C ASP A 33 -0.85 19.83 5.83
N ILE A 34 -0.52 18.58 5.49
CA ILE A 34 -1.43 17.43 5.52
C ILE A 34 -1.07 16.57 6.74
N ASP A 35 -2.06 16.32 7.59
CA ASP A 35 -1.86 15.49 8.79
C ASP A 35 -2.08 13.99 8.54
N SER A 36 -2.94 13.63 7.59
CA SER A 36 -3.24 12.23 7.29
C SER A 36 -3.62 12.01 5.84
N LEU A 37 -3.18 10.88 5.28
CA LEU A 37 -3.64 10.37 3.99
C LEU A 37 -4.67 9.26 4.23
N ILE A 38 -5.74 9.28 3.44
CA ILE A 38 -6.74 8.22 3.37
C ILE A 38 -6.81 7.79 1.91
N VAL A 39 -6.56 6.51 1.65
CA VAL A 39 -6.55 5.95 0.29
C VAL A 39 -7.45 4.72 0.22
N ASN A 40 -8.20 4.58 -0.87
CA ASN A 40 -9.04 3.41 -1.14
C ASN A 40 -8.71 2.75 -2.50
N ASP A 41 -8.11 3.50 -3.43
CA ASP A 41 -7.62 2.92 -4.68
C ASP A 41 -6.56 1.85 -4.38
N ILE A 42 -6.74 0.68 -5.00
CA ILE A 42 -5.93 -0.50 -4.67
C ILE A 42 -4.43 -0.30 -4.93
N HIS A 43 -4.05 0.52 -5.92
CA HIS A 43 -2.65 0.79 -6.20
C HIS A 43 -2.03 1.65 -5.10
N ASN A 44 -2.80 2.61 -4.58
CA ASN A 44 -2.37 3.44 -3.46
C ASN A 44 -2.31 2.64 -2.16
N VAL A 45 -3.29 1.77 -1.90
CA VAL A 45 -3.28 0.84 -0.77
C VAL A 45 -2.04 -0.05 -0.83
N LYS A 46 -1.75 -0.64 -2.00
CA LYS A 46 -0.55 -1.47 -2.20
C LYS A 46 0.74 -0.68 -2.03
N TYR A 47 0.82 0.52 -2.62
CA TYR A 47 2.00 1.38 -2.53
C TYR A 47 2.35 1.69 -1.06
N LEU A 48 1.30 1.95 -0.27
CA LEU A 48 1.41 2.34 1.11
C LEU A 48 1.68 1.15 2.04
N THR A 49 1.01 0.01 1.83
CA THR A 49 1.02 -1.10 2.81
C THR A 49 1.84 -2.31 2.37
N GLY A 50 2.18 -2.40 1.08
CA GLY A 50 2.72 -3.61 0.46
C GLY A 50 1.68 -4.74 0.32
N TYR A 51 0.49 -4.57 0.90
CA TYR A 51 -0.59 -5.52 0.80
C TYR A 51 -1.12 -5.56 -0.63
N SER A 52 -1.23 -6.78 -1.17
CA SER A 52 -1.71 -7.02 -2.52
C SER A 52 -2.82 -8.05 -2.46
N PRO A 53 -4.10 -7.65 -2.28
CA PRO A 53 -5.21 -8.56 -2.43
C PRO A 53 -5.32 -9.00 -3.90
N PHE A 54 -6.20 -9.97 -4.17
CA PHE A 54 -6.52 -10.41 -5.51
C PHE A 54 -6.98 -9.23 -6.38
N TYR A 55 -6.27 -8.97 -7.49
CA TYR A 55 -6.67 -7.96 -8.47
C TYR A 55 -7.82 -8.52 -9.31
N CYS A 56 -9.05 -8.19 -8.94
CA CYS A 56 -10.16 -8.20 -9.89
C CYS A 56 -10.76 -6.79 -9.96
N LEU A 57 -11.37 -6.45 -11.09
CA LEU A 57 -11.92 -5.09 -11.32
C LEU A 57 -12.95 -4.69 -10.25
N PHE A 58 -13.67 -5.67 -9.69
CA PHE A 58 -14.64 -5.44 -8.61
C PHE A 58 -13.97 -5.13 -7.27
N MET A 59 -12.67 -5.42 -7.14
CA MET A 59 -11.92 -5.28 -5.89
C MET A 59 -11.09 -3.97 -5.79
N LEU A 60 -11.26 -3.03 -6.71
CA LEU A 60 -10.41 -1.83 -6.79
C LEU A 60 -10.51 -0.88 -5.57
N ASN A 61 -11.62 -0.91 -4.82
CA ASN A 61 -11.91 0.01 -3.71
C ASN A 61 -12.39 -0.69 -2.43
N THR A 62 -11.99 -1.94 -2.22
CA THR A 62 -12.51 -2.79 -1.11
C THR A 62 -11.62 -2.76 0.13
N GLN A 63 -10.53 -2.01 0.04
CA GLN A 63 -9.58 -1.84 1.11
C GLN A 63 -9.34 -0.35 1.25
N ALA A 64 -9.17 0.10 2.48
CA ALA A 64 -8.73 1.44 2.74
C ALA A 64 -7.46 1.39 3.58
N ALA A 65 -6.59 2.37 3.41
CA ALA A 65 -5.46 2.56 4.29
C ALA A 65 -5.42 4.02 4.75
N VAL A 66 -5.12 4.20 6.03
CA VAL A 66 -4.90 5.50 6.63
C VAL A 66 -3.44 5.61 7.03
N PHE A 67 -2.81 6.72 6.64
CA PHE A 67 -1.44 7.01 7.02
C PHE A 67 -1.35 8.41 7.63
N PRO A 68 -1.40 8.51 8.97
CA PRO A 68 -1.05 9.73 9.67
C PRO A 68 0.43 10.07 9.44
N ARG A 69 0.75 11.34 9.24
CA ARG A 69 2.11 11.82 8.93
C ARG A 69 3.14 11.32 9.95
N ASP A 70 2.75 11.36 11.23
CA ASP A 70 3.64 11.10 12.35
C ASP A 70 3.55 9.65 12.87
N ALA A 71 2.79 8.78 12.18
CA ALA A 71 2.71 7.35 12.52
C ALA A 71 3.91 6.57 11.97
N GLU A 72 4.31 5.50 12.67
CA GLU A 72 5.38 4.60 12.25
C GLU A 72 5.04 3.86 10.94
N CYS A 73 3.80 3.43 10.81
CA CYS A 73 3.29 2.68 9.66
C CYS A 73 1.81 3.01 9.39
N PRO A 74 1.31 2.74 8.16
CA PRO A 74 -0.10 2.89 7.83
C PRO A 74 -0.97 1.82 8.50
N THR A 75 -2.22 2.16 8.76
CA THR A 75 -3.25 1.21 9.20
C THR A 75 -4.09 0.78 8.00
N LEU A 76 -4.14 -0.54 7.75
CA LEU A 76 -5.01 -1.14 6.74
C LEU A 76 -6.38 -1.44 7.36
N PHE A 77 -7.44 -1.04 6.66
CA PHE A 77 -8.82 -1.33 7.01
C PHE A 77 -9.41 -2.23 5.91
N PRO A 78 -9.86 -3.44 6.26
CA PRO A 78 -10.75 -4.17 5.39
C PRO A 78 -12.06 -3.38 5.30
N VAL A 79 -12.44 -2.96 4.09
CA VAL A 79 -13.77 -2.39 3.88
C VAL A 79 -14.65 -3.58 3.51
N ASP A 80 -15.50 -4.00 4.44
CA ASP A 80 -16.30 -5.22 4.30
C ASP A 80 -17.03 -5.27 2.96
N PHE A 81 -16.85 -6.40 2.26
CA PHE A 81 -17.58 -6.78 1.06
C PHE A 81 -18.65 -7.81 1.44
N TYR A 82 -19.58 -7.40 2.29
CA TYR A 82 -20.87 -8.07 2.40
C TYR A 82 -21.94 -6.97 2.38
N MET A 83 -22.39 -6.61 1.17
CA MET A 83 -23.78 -6.21 1.05
C MET A 83 -24.57 -7.51 1.13
N ASP A 84 -25.35 -7.65 2.18
CA ASP A 84 -26.41 -8.65 2.26
C ASP A 84 -27.24 -8.56 0.97
N PHE A 85 -27.10 -9.55 0.08
CA PHE A 85 -27.97 -9.77 -1.06
C PHE A 85 -28.86 -10.97 -0.78
#